data_AF-A0A2E9AA54-F1
#
_entry.id   AF-A0A2E9AA54-F1
#
_cell.length_a   1.000
_cell.length_b   1.000
_cell.length_c   1.000
_cell.angle_alpha   90.00
_cell.angle_beta   90.00
_cell.angle_gamma   90.00
#
_symmetry.space_group_name_H-M   'P 1'
#
loop_
_entity.id
_entity.type
_entity.pdbx_description
1 polymer ?
#
loop_
_entity_poly.entity_id
_entity_poly.type
_entity_poly.pdbx_seq_one_letter_code
_entity_poly.pdbx_strand_id
1 'polypeptide(L)'
;MNLTCLKSGIWQAELRAPQEVRPVIGKTRFAKSMGTRNKREAVLRAAPLLEQWQSDIELAKSDPHALIAKQAQRNAEQAFRSSSQASGDCPFSWC
;
A
#
# COMPACT_ATOMS: atom_id res chain seq x y z
N MET A 1 1.96 -16.74 9.20
CA MET A 1 1.52 -16.07 7.96
C MET A 1 0.50 -15.01 8.34
N ASN A 2 0.74 -13.73 8.05
CA ASN A 2 -0.18 -12.65 8.45
C ASN A 2 -1.30 -12.47 7.42
N LEU A 3 -2.21 -13.44 7.38
CA LEU A 3 -3.35 -13.48 6.48
C LEU A 3 -4.66 -13.67 7.28
N THR A 4 -5.61 -12.77 7.06
CA THR A 4 -6.95 -12.82 7.63
C THR A 4 -7.95 -13.24 6.55
N CYS A 5 -8.85 -14.17 6.86
CA CYS A 5 -9.97 -14.50 5.99
C CYS A 5 -11.17 -13.64 6.37
N LEU A 6 -11.68 -12.84 5.42
CA LEU A 6 -12.87 -12.02 5.63
C LEU A 6 -14.13 -12.88 5.57
N LYS A 7 -15.24 -12.40 6.15
CA LYS A 7 -16.57 -13.05 6.06
C LYS A 7 -17.05 -13.24 4.61
N SER A 8 -16.55 -12.44 3.67
CA SER A 8 -16.77 -12.56 2.23
C SER A 8 -16.01 -13.73 1.57
N GLY A 9 -15.15 -14.43 2.31
CA GLY A 9 -14.27 -15.49 1.83
C GLY A 9 -13.00 -14.99 1.14
N ILE A 10 -12.75 -13.68 1.13
CA ILE A 10 -11.56 -13.06 0.53
C ILE A 10 -10.43 -13.01 1.57
N TRP A 11 -9.23 -13.39 1.14
CA TRP A 11 -8.03 -13.28 1.96
C TRP A 11 -7.47 -11.86 1.93
N GLN A 12 -7.05 -11.38 3.10
CA GLN A 12 -6.44 -10.08 3.31
C GLN A 12 -5.09 -10.26 4.02
N ALA A 13 -4.06 -9.57 3.52
CA ALA A 13 -2.79 -9.47 4.24
C ALA A 13 -2.88 -8.32 5.24
N GLU A 14 -2.43 -8.56 6.47
CA GLU A 14 -2.40 -7.57 7.54
C GLU A 14 -1.03 -7.55 8.22
N LEU A 15 -0.54 -6.37 8.58
CA LEU A 15 0.67 -6.24 9.39
C LEU A 15 0.53 -5.06 10.35
N ARG A 16 0.81 -5.28 11.63
CA ARG A 16 0.74 -4.23 12.64
C ARG A 16 2.03 -3.43 12.68
N ALA A 17 1.91 -2.11 12.72
CA ALA A 17 3.05 -1.22 12.85
C ALA A 17 3.48 -1.12 14.34
N PRO A 18 4.79 -1.26 14.65
CA PRO A 18 5.34 -1.01 15.98
C PRO A 18 5.02 0.41 16.48
N GLN A 19 4.90 0.60 17.79
CA GLN A 19 4.51 1.89 18.38
C GLN A 19 5.49 3.02 18.02
N GLU A 20 6.78 2.70 17.97
CA GLU A 20 7.87 3.62 17.62
C GLU A 20 7.72 4.25 16.23
N VAL A 21 7.19 3.50 15.26
CA VAL A 21 7.10 3.94 13.86
C VAL A 21 5.74 4.50 13.46
N ARG A 22 4.72 4.33 14.32
CA ARG A 22 3.36 4.91 14.12
C ARG A 22 3.37 6.43 13.86
N PRO A 23 4.13 7.26 14.61
CA PRO A 23 4.13 8.70 14.34
C PRO A 23 4.75 9.07 12.99
N VAL A 24 5.66 8.22 12.45
CA VAL A 24 6.35 8.46 11.17
C VAL A 24 5.50 7.97 10.00
N ILE A 25 4.94 6.77 10.12
CA ILE A 25 4.14 6.13 9.05
C ILE A 25 2.72 6.71 8.98
N GLY A 26 2.21 7.27 10.08
CA GLY A 26 0.85 7.81 10.17
C GLY A 26 -0.25 6.73 10.13
N LYS A 27 0.11 5.44 10.20
CA LYS A 27 -0.82 4.31 10.17
C LYS A 27 -0.49 3.30 11.27
N THR A 28 -1.53 2.76 11.90
CA THR A 28 -1.41 1.77 12.98
C THR A 28 -1.33 0.33 12.47
N ARG A 29 -1.94 0.07 11.31
CA ARG A 29 -1.89 -1.23 10.63
C ARG A 29 -1.84 -1.06 9.11
N PHE A 30 -1.09 -1.93 8.46
CA PHE A 30 -1.17 -2.16 7.03
C PHE A 30 -2.18 -3.27 6.78
N ALA A 31 -3.14 -3.01 5.88
CA ALA A 31 -4.12 -4.00 5.47
C ALA A 31 -4.34 -3.87 3.98
N LYS A 32 -4.26 -4.98 3.24
CA LYS A 32 -4.54 -5.02 1.81
C LYS A 32 -5.26 -6.31 1.46
N SER A 33 -6.43 -6.16 0.84
CA SER A 33 -7.20 -7.29 0.32
C SER A 33 -6.46 -7.92 -0.86
N MET A 34 -6.33 -9.26 -0.88
CA MET A 34 -5.70 -9.98 -1.99
C MET A 34 -6.66 -10.18 -3.16
N GLY A 35 -7.97 -9.98 -2.92
CA GLY A 35 -9.03 -10.17 -3.91
C GLY A 35 -9.28 -11.63 -4.27
N THR A 36 -8.62 -12.57 -3.60
CA THR A 36 -8.69 -14.00 -3.91
C THR A 36 -9.34 -14.78 -2.77
N ARG A 37 -10.11 -15.82 -3.12
CA ARG A 37 -10.64 -16.80 -2.17
C ARG A 37 -9.68 -17.99 -1.97
N ASN A 38 -8.74 -18.18 -2.90
CA ASN A 38 -7.75 -19.23 -2.85
C ASN A 38 -6.60 -18.85 -1.91
N LYS A 39 -6.42 -19.63 -0.84
CA LYS A 39 -5.38 -19.40 0.18
C LYS A 39 -3.96 -19.44 -0.40
N ARG A 40 -3.67 -20.34 -1.36
CA ARG A 40 -2.33 -20.45 -1.96
C ARG A 40 -1.99 -19.23 -2.78
N GLU A 41 -2.92 -18.78 -3.59
CA GLU A 41 -2.76 -17.57 -4.39
C GLU A 41 -2.64 -16.32 -3.51
N ALA A 42 -3.44 -16.25 -2.44
CA ALA A 42 -3.35 -15.19 -1.45
C ALA A 42 -1.98 -15.13 -0.78
N VAL A 43 -1.41 -16.29 -0.44
CA VAL A 43 -0.05 -16.40 0.11
C VAL A 43 0.99 -15.84 -0.85
N LEU A 44 0.95 -16.26 -2.11
CA LEU A 44 1.92 -15.82 -3.12
C LEU A 44 1.84 -14.31 -3.36
N ARG A 45 0.63 -13.74 -3.38
CA ARG A 45 0.42 -12.29 -3.52
C ARG A 45 0.78 -11.50 -2.27
N ALA A 46 0.56 -12.07 -1.10
CA ALA A 46 0.85 -11.40 0.17
C ALA A 46 2.33 -11.37 0.50
N ALA A 47 3.12 -12.35 0.07
CA ALA A 47 4.56 -12.42 0.33
C ALA A 47 5.32 -11.12 -0.01
N PRO A 48 5.27 -10.59 -1.25
CA PRO A 48 5.98 -9.35 -1.59
C PRO A 48 5.43 -8.12 -0.86
N LEU A 49 4.13 -8.11 -0.51
CA LEU A 49 3.52 -7.00 0.23
C LEU A 49 3.99 -6.98 1.68
N LEU A 50 4.06 -8.15 2.32
CA LEU A 50 4.54 -8.28 3.69
C LEU A 50 6.02 -7.92 3.78
N GLU A 51 6.82 -8.31 2.80
CA GLU A 51 8.23 -7.93 2.70
C GLU A 51 8.38 -6.41 2.55
N GLN A 52 7.64 -5.81 1.62
CA GLN A 52 7.65 -4.35 1.44
C GLN A 52 7.26 -3.60 2.73
N TRP A 53 6.22 -4.05 3.44
CA TRP A 53 5.82 -3.43 4.70
C TRP A 53 6.85 -3.62 5.80
N GLN A 54 7.52 -4.77 5.86
CA GLN A 54 8.62 -4.98 6.81
C GLN A 54 9.79 -4.04 6.52
N SER A 55 10.22 -3.92 5.25
CA SER A 55 11.27 -2.99 4.87
C SER A 55 10.90 -1.52 5.16
N ASP A 56 9.65 -1.14 4.93
CA ASP A 56 9.17 0.22 5.26
C ASP A 56 9.20 0.46 6.79
N ILE A 57 8.85 -0.56 7.60
CA ILE A 57 8.95 -0.49 9.07
C ILE A 57 10.41 -0.40 9.51
N GLU A 58 11.31 -1.23 8.97
CA GLU A 58 12.73 -1.20 9.31
C GLU A 58 13.37 0.14 8.96
N LEU A 59 13.06 0.68 7.77
CA LEU A 59 13.50 2.01 7.37
C LEU A 59 12.95 3.09 8.31
N ALA A 60 11.68 2.98 8.73
CA ALA A 60 11.10 3.90 9.72
C ALA A 60 11.81 3.86 11.06
N LYS A 61 12.26 2.67 11.48
CA LYS A 61 13.00 2.48 12.74
C LYS A 61 14.42 3.03 12.64
N SER A 62 15.10 2.82 11.51
CA SER A 62 16.49 3.23 11.34
C SER A 62 16.63 4.72 11.04
N ASP A 63 15.80 5.25 10.14
CA ASP A 63 15.84 6.63 9.69
C ASP A 63 14.43 7.16 9.33
N PRO A 64 13.79 7.86 10.29
CA PRO A 64 12.46 8.41 10.06
C PRO A 64 12.44 9.52 8.99
N HIS A 65 13.56 10.23 8.77
CA HIS A 65 13.63 11.29 7.76
C HIS A 65 13.74 10.73 6.34
N ALA A 66 14.51 9.65 6.14
CA ALA A 66 14.59 8.95 4.86
C ALA A 66 13.22 8.41 4.42
N LEU A 67 12.40 7.94 5.37
CA LEU A 67 11.07 7.45 5.06
C LEU A 67 10.15 8.56 4.53
N ILE A 68 10.19 9.74 5.17
CA ILE A 68 9.43 10.93 4.74
C ILE A 68 9.85 11.35 3.33
N ALA A 69 11.16 11.37 3.04
CA ALA A 69 11.68 11.70 1.72
C ALA A 69 11.20 10.69 0.65
N LYS A 70 11.22 9.40 0.96
CA LYS A 70 10.77 8.32 0.06
C LYS A 70 9.26 8.38 -0.21
N GLN A 71 8.47 8.76 0.79
CA GLN A 71 7.03 9.01 0.62
C GLN A 71 6.76 10.25 -0.24
N ALA A 72 7.52 11.34 -0.01
CA ALA A 72 7.41 12.55 -0.81
C ALA A 72 7.73 12.28 -2.29
N GLN A 73 8.73 11.46 -2.59
CA GLN A 73 9.06 11.02 -3.95
C GLN A 73 7.91 10.24 -4.60
N ARG A 74 7.38 9.20 -3.93
CA ARG A 74 6.24 8.42 -4.47
C ARG A 74 5.01 9.30 -4.72
N ASN A 75 4.73 10.25 -3.83
CA ASN A 75 3.61 11.17 -3.99
C ASN A 75 3.81 12.09 -5.19
N ALA A 76 5.03 12.60 -5.41
CA ALA A 76 5.36 13.42 -6.57
C ALA A 76 5.20 12.65 -7.90
N GLU A 77 5.65 11.39 -7.95
CA GLU A 77 5.48 10.52 -9.12
C GLU A 77 4.00 10.25 -9.42
N GLN A 78 3.18 10.01 -8.38
CA GLN A 78 1.75 9.80 -8.54
C GLN A 78 1.02 11.07 -8.99
N ALA A 79 1.37 12.23 -8.44
CA ALA A 79 0.82 13.52 -8.86
C ALA A 79 1.12 13.81 -10.34
N PHE A 80 2.31 13.46 -10.81
CA PHE A 80 2.68 13.56 -12.22
C PHE A 80 1.83 12.61 -13.08
N ARG A 81 1.71 11.34 -12.69
CA ARG A 81 0.92 10.34 -13.43
C ARG A 81 -0.57 10.68 -13.51
N SER A 82 -1.15 11.20 -12.43
CA SER A 82 -2.55 11.65 -12.41
C SER A 82 -2.79 12.86 -13.32
N SER A 83 -1.82 13.76 -13.45
CA SER A 83 -1.90 14.92 -14.36
C SER A 83 -1.89 14.50 -15.83
N SER A 84 -1.12 13.45 -16.19
CA SER A 84 -1.04 12.97 -17.58
C SER A 84 -2.27 12.19 -18.05
N GLN A 85 -3.14 11.69 -17.15
CA GLN A 85 -4.37 11.00 -17.50
C GLN A 85 -5.61 11.93 -17.58
N ALA A 86 -5.48 13.18 -17.17
CA ALA A 86 -6.57 14.16 -17.20
C ALA A 86 -6.77 14.86 -18.56
N SER A 87 -5.92 14.59 -19.56
CA SER A 87 -5.96 15.25 -20.88
C SER A 87 -6.65 14.43 -22.00
N GLY A 88 -7.33 13.32 -21.66
CA GLY A 88 -7.96 12.41 -22.62
C GLY A 88 -9.49 12.53 -22.79
N ASP A 89 -10.19 13.36 -22.01
CA ASP A 89 -11.66 13.44 -22.03
C ASP A 89 -12.11 14.79 -22.62
N CYS A 90 -12.20 14.85 -23.96
CA CYS A 90 -12.95 15.90 -24.65
C CYS A 90 -14.40 15.42 -24.78
N PRO A 91 -15.38 15.96 -24.04
CA PRO A 91 -16.78 15.71 -24.34
C PRO A 91 -17.18 16.62 -25.51
N PHE A 92 -16.82 16.22 -26.73
CA PHE A 92 -17.40 16.83 -27.92
C PHE A 92 -18.78 16.20 -28.14
N SER A 93 -19.80 16.82 -27.53
CA SER A 93 -21.19 16.63 -27.92
C SER A 93 -21.89 17.98 -27.88
N TRP A 94 -21.63 18.80 -28.89
CA TRP A 94 -22.59 19.79 -29.37
C TRP A 94 -23.51 19.10 -30.37
N CYS A 95 -24.74 18.82 -29.95
CA CYS A 95 -25.91 18.63 -30.80
C CYS A 95 -27.16 18.97 -29.96
#